data_AF-A0A7J6SFR3-F1
#
_entry.id   AF-A0A7J6SFR3-F1
#
_cell.length_a   1.000
_cell.length_b   1.000
_cell.length_c   1.000
_cell.angle_alpha   90.00
_cell.angle_beta   90.00
_cell.angle_gamma   90.00
#
_symmetry.space_group_name_H-M   'P 1'
#
loop_
_entity.id
_entity.type
_entity.pdbx_description
1 polymer ?
#
loop_
_entity_poly.entity_id
_entity_poly.type
_entity_poly.pdbx_seq_one_letter_code
_entity_poly.pdbx_strand_id
1 'polypeptide(L)'
;MGFCSGLSKFVHYIFDTIIFIIGAVMMSLSIYLLASNYEGFVEEWWVWVAVFAGAFLMVAAIIGCIAANSKNKLILWLYGIIPALVLILFLIAAIGASVYFSYTDRLADKSASELNTLDTDSNTYDVYDDIREVYGKLWDDQNCNVTCSVNSISTVDCGEATCDDGKVEDWMNDWIEDASSGISGSSFELCRELSIDAKGIDGSVSAATGWCACNTAVISDANDWTLGFMIAFWVICGFLVIVLIANCILIRRRSKD
;
A
#
# COMPACT_ATOMS: atom_id res chain seq x y z
N MET A 1 31.48 -20.94 -25.90
CA MET A 1 30.22 -20.25 -25.53
C MET A 1 30.59 -18.85 -25.04
N GLY A 2 30.11 -17.78 -25.69
CA GLY A 2 30.58 -16.43 -25.37
C GLY A 2 30.01 -15.91 -24.04
N PHE A 3 30.87 -15.35 -23.19
CA PHE A 3 30.64 -14.78 -21.85
C PHE A 3 29.25 -14.14 -21.65
N CYS A 4 28.77 -13.31 -22.59
CA CYS A 4 27.47 -12.64 -22.48
C CYS A 4 26.24 -13.57 -22.47
N SER A 5 26.31 -14.79 -23.03
CA SER A 5 25.20 -15.75 -22.95
C SER A 5 25.16 -16.48 -21.62
N GLY A 6 26.32 -16.74 -21.01
CA GLY A 6 26.38 -17.26 -19.64
C GLY A 6 25.81 -16.24 -18.67
N LEU A 7 26.21 -14.97 -18.79
CA LEU A 7 25.74 -13.89 -17.92
C LEU A 7 24.22 -13.68 -18.02
N SER A 8 23.64 -13.62 -19.22
CA SER A 8 22.20 -13.41 -19.37
C SER A 8 21.37 -14.59 -18.83
N LYS A 9 21.83 -15.84 -19.03
CA LYS A 9 21.17 -17.01 -18.43
C LYS A 9 21.25 -17.00 -16.91
N PHE A 10 22.40 -16.63 -16.36
CA PHE A 10 22.62 -16.52 -14.92
C PHE A 10 21.71 -15.45 -14.29
N VAL A 11 21.59 -14.30 -14.96
CA VAL A 11 20.67 -13.21 -14.62
C VAL A 11 19.23 -13.73 -14.53
N HIS A 12 18.73 -14.41 -15.57
CA HIS A 12 17.39 -14.99 -15.51
C HIS A 12 17.22 -15.98 -14.35
N TYR A 13 18.18 -16.87 -14.16
CA TYR A 13 18.10 -17.88 -13.10
C TYR A 13 18.01 -17.25 -11.71
N ILE A 14 18.82 -16.22 -11.44
CA ILE A 14 18.76 -15.48 -10.16
C ILE A 14 17.43 -14.76 -10.02
N PHE A 15 17.00 -14.02 -11.04
CA PHE A 15 15.78 -13.21 -10.96
C PHE A 15 14.54 -14.07 -10.81
N ASP A 16 14.40 -15.12 -11.61
CA ASP A 16 13.28 -16.05 -11.52
C ASP A 16 13.29 -16.76 -10.15
N THR A 17 14.46 -17.12 -9.60
CA THR A 17 14.54 -17.71 -8.25
C THR A 17 14.07 -16.73 -7.18
N ILE A 18 14.46 -15.46 -7.25
CA ILE A 18 14.00 -14.43 -6.30
C ILE A 18 12.47 -14.26 -6.41
N ILE A 19 11.93 -14.15 -7.62
CA ILE A 19 10.49 -14.03 -7.86
C ILE A 19 9.75 -15.27 -7.32
N PHE A 20 10.31 -16.46 -7.51
CA PHE A 20 9.74 -17.69 -6.97
C PHE A 20 9.67 -17.66 -5.44
N ILE A 21 10.74 -17.23 -4.77
CA ILE A 21 10.78 -17.12 -3.31
C ILE A 21 9.76 -16.09 -2.82
N ILE A 22 9.69 -14.92 -3.46
CA ILE A 22 8.70 -13.87 -3.13
C ILE A 22 7.28 -14.41 -3.30
N GLY A 23 6.98 -15.06 -4.43
CA GLY A 23 5.68 -15.66 -4.68
C GLY A 23 5.31 -16.74 -3.66
N ALA A 24 6.27 -17.57 -3.26
CA ALA A 24 6.08 -18.60 -2.23
C ALA A 24 5.80 -18.00 -0.84
N VAL A 25 6.53 -16.95 -0.46
CA VAL A 25 6.29 -16.24 0.81
C VAL A 25 4.92 -15.58 0.79
N MET A 26 4.59 -14.85 -0.27
CA MET A 26 3.30 -14.18 -0.43
C MET A 26 2.13 -15.18 -0.37
N MET A 27 2.23 -16.30 -1.09
CA MET A 27 1.22 -17.36 -1.04
C MET A 27 1.11 -17.98 0.35
N SER A 28 2.24 -18.24 1.02
CA SER A 28 2.26 -18.85 2.37
C SER A 28 1.64 -17.92 3.42
N LEU A 29 1.95 -16.62 3.37
CA LEU A 29 1.35 -15.62 4.25
C LEU A 29 -0.16 -15.47 4.00
N SER A 30 -0.58 -15.48 2.74
CA SER A 30 -2.00 -15.37 2.39
C SER A 30 -2.80 -16.60 2.84
N ILE A 31 -2.24 -17.81 2.68
CA ILE A 31 -2.86 -19.05 3.21
C ILE A 31 -2.89 -19.03 4.74
N TYR A 32 -1.85 -18.53 5.39
CA TYR A 32 -1.83 -18.36 6.84
C TYR A 32 -2.96 -17.44 7.30
N LEU A 33 -3.13 -16.28 6.65
CA LEU A 33 -4.21 -15.33 6.93
C LEU A 33 -5.60 -15.98 6.76
N LEU A 34 -5.82 -16.77 5.69
CA LEU A 34 -7.07 -17.53 5.48
C LEU A 34 -7.33 -18.59 6.57
N ALA A 35 -6.28 -19.19 7.11
CA ALA A 35 -6.41 -20.27 8.10
C ALA A 35 -6.58 -19.74 9.54
N SER A 36 -6.17 -18.50 9.79
CA SER A 36 -6.31 -17.81 11.07
C SER A 36 -7.63 -17.04 11.16
N ASN A 37 -8.17 -16.91 12.38
CA ASN A 37 -9.37 -16.12 12.68
C ASN A 37 -9.13 -14.59 12.62
N TYR A 38 -8.39 -14.07 11.64
CA TYR A 38 -8.28 -12.63 11.41
C TYR A 38 -9.44 -12.14 10.51
N GLU A 39 -10.67 -12.57 10.82
CA GLU A 39 -11.87 -12.02 10.19
C GLU A 39 -11.93 -10.52 10.53
N GLY A 40 -11.78 -9.66 9.53
CA GLY A 40 -11.90 -8.20 9.68
C GLY A 40 -10.66 -7.38 9.34
N PHE A 41 -9.45 -7.96 9.33
CA PHE A 41 -8.24 -7.16 9.02
C PHE A 41 -8.10 -6.85 7.51
N VAL A 42 -8.53 -7.78 6.65
CA VAL A 42 -8.55 -7.63 5.19
C VAL A 42 -9.77 -8.36 4.65
N GLU A 43 -10.50 -7.77 3.71
CA GLU A 43 -11.62 -8.48 3.06
C GLU A 43 -11.12 -9.80 2.47
N GLU A 44 -11.86 -10.89 2.72
CA GLU A 44 -11.47 -12.25 2.30
C GLU A 44 -11.11 -12.32 0.81
N TRP A 45 -11.80 -11.54 -0.02
CA TRP A 45 -11.55 -11.41 -1.45
C TRP A 45 -10.10 -10.99 -1.77
N TRP A 46 -9.56 -9.99 -1.06
CA TRP A 46 -8.19 -9.50 -1.28
C TRP A 46 -7.15 -10.56 -0.92
N VAL A 47 -7.41 -11.35 0.12
CA VAL A 47 -6.50 -12.42 0.52
C VAL A 47 -6.47 -13.54 -0.54
N TRP A 48 -7.62 -13.90 -1.12
CA TRP A 48 -7.67 -14.81 -2.27
C TRP A 48 -6.92 -14.27 -3.48
N VAL A 49 -7.06 -12.98 -3.80
CA VAL A 49 -6.28 -12.33 -4.86
C VAL A 49 -4.78 -12.47 -4.60
N ALA A 50 -4.34 -12.29 -3.35
CA ALA A 50 -2.93 -12.45 -2.97
C ALA A 50 -2.43 -13.91 -3.13
N VAL A 51 -3.26 -14.91 -2.77
CA VAL A 51 -2.95 -16.33 -3.05
C VAL A 51 -2.74 -16.57 -4.55
N PHE A 52 -3.68 -16.11 -5.39
CA PHE A 52 -3.59 -16.28 -6.84
C PHE A 52 -2.38 -15.56 -7.44
N ALA A 53 -2.08 -14.35 -6.98
CA ALA A 53 -0.91 -13.59 -7.40
C ALA A 53 0.40 -14.31 -7.03
N GLY A 54 0.52 -14.81 -5.79
CA GLY A 54 1.68 -15.57 -5.35
C GLY A 54 1.89 -16.85 -6.17
N ALA A 55 0.84 -17.63 -6.39
CA ALA A 55 0.89 -18.82 -7.23
C ALA A 55 1.27 -18.50 -8.69
N PHE A 56 0.72 -17.42 -9.25
CA PHE A 56 1.07 -16.95 -10.59
C PHE A 56 2.54 -16.57 -10.71
N LEU A 57 3.09 -15.85 -9.74
CA LEU A 57 4.52 -15.49 -9.69
C LEU A 57 5.41 -16.74 -9.66
N MET A 58 5.06 -17.75 -8.86
CA MET A 58 5.80 -19.00 -8.81
C MET A 58 5.80 -19.73 -10.17
N VAL A 59 4.64 -19.83 -10.82
CA VAL A 59 4.52 -20.47 -12.15
C VAL A 59 5.30 -19.68 -13.19
N ALA A 60 5.21 -18.35 -13.19
CA ALA A 60 5.93 -17.49 -14.11
C ALA A 60 7.46 -17.63 -13.96
N ALA A 61 7.95 -17.70 -12.72
CA ALA A 61 9.36 -17.93 -12.42
C ALA A 61 9.87 -19.30 -12.92
N ILE A 62 9.10 -20.37 -12.71
CA ILE A 62 9.44 -21.70 -13.23
C ILE A 62 9.52 -21.68 -14.75
N ILE A 63 8.54 -21.05 -15.40
CA ILE A 63 8.53 -20.88 -16.86
C ILE A 63 9.77 -20.10 -17.32
N GLY A 64 10.19 -19.07 -16.59
CA GLY A 64 11.41 -18.31 -16.89
C GLY A 64 12.68 -19.14 -16.84
N CYS A 65 12.84 -19.93 -15.78
CA CYS A 65 13.96 -20.86 -15.64
C CYS A 65 14.00 -21.88 -16.80
N ILE A 66 12.84 -22.40 -17.20
CA ILE A 66 12.71 -23.34 -18.33
C ILE A 66 13.00 -22.64 -19.66
N ALA A 67 12.48 -21.42 -19.87
CA ALA A 67 12.66 -20.64 -21.09
C ALA A 67 14.13 -20.27 -21.32
N ALA A 68 14.86 -19.93 -20.26
CA ALA A 68 16.29 -19.65 -20.31
C ALA A 68 17.10 -20.83 -20.88
N ASN A 69 16.69 -22.07 -20.55
CA ASN A 69 17.36 -23.31 -20.97
C ASN A 69 16.81 -23.92 -22.27
N SER A 70 15.53 -23.68 -22.60
CA SER A 70 14.90 -24.21 -23.82
C SER A 70 15.61 -23.72 -25.07
N LYS A 71 15.72 -24.52 -26.14
CA LYS A 71 16.23 -24.03 -27.44
C LYS A 71 15.14 -23.36 -28.29
N ASN A 72 13.87 -23.53 -27.92
CA ASN A 72 12.74 -23.07 -28.70
C ASN A 72 12.56 -21.55 -28.56
N LYS A 73 12.66 -20.83 -29.69
CA LYS A 73 12.50 -19.37 -29.77
C LYS A 73 11.10 -18.91 -29.33
N LEU A 74 10.08 -19.72 -29.58
CA LEU A 74 8.69 -19.40 -29.27
C LEU A 74 8.43 -19.35 -27.75
N ILE A 75 9.03 -20.28 -26.99
CA ILE A 75 8.93 -20.31 -25.52
C ILE A 75 9.61 -19.07 -24.91
N LEU A 76 10.75 -18.66 -25.46
CA LEU A 76 11.47 -17.46 -25.00
C LEU A 76 10.70 -16.17 -25.31
N TRP A 77 10.01 -16.11 -26.46
CA TRP A 77 9.14 -14.98 -26.81
C TRP A 77 7.90 -14.89 -25.92
N LEU A 78 7.21 -16.00 -25.69
CA LEU A 78 6.06 -16.05 -24.77
C LEU A 78 6.47 -15.65 -23.35
N TYR A 79 7.62 -16.12 -22.89
CA TYR A 79 8.18 -15.71 -21.61
C TYR A 79 8.59 -14.24 -21.60
N GLY A 80 8.94 -13.61 -22.72
CA GLY A 80 9.19 -12.16 -22.79
C GLY A 80 7.92 -11.32 -22.65
N ILE A 81 6.76 -11.83 -23.09
CA ILE A 81 5.47 -11.11 -23.05
C ILE A 81 4.96 -10.96 -21.62
N ILE A 82 5.07 -12.01 -20.79
CA ILE A 82 4.59 -12.00 -19.40
C ILE A 82 5.21 -10.87 -18.55
N PRO A 83 6.55 -10.75 -18.41
CA PRO A 83 7.19 -9.68 -17.67
C PRO A 83 6.99 -8.32 -18.34
N ALA A 84 6.75 -8.26 -19.66
CA ALA A 84 6.39 -7.00 -20.32
C ALA A 84 4.99 -6.53 -19.90
N LEU A 85 4.00 -7.43 -19.82
CA LEU A 85 2.67 -7.10 -19.32
C LEU A 85 2.72 -6.73 -17.84
N VAL A 86 3.46 -7.49 -17.02
CA VAL A 86 3.68 -7.17 -15.61
C VAL A 86 4.34 -5.80 -15.46
N LEU A 87 5.34 -5.49 -16.27
CA LEU A 87 5.98 -4.17 -16.28
C LEU A 87 4.97 -3.05 -16.58
N ILE A 88 4.09 -3.23 -17.57
CA ILE A 88 3.06 -2.22 -17.89
C ILE A 88 2.14 -1.98 -16.69
N LEU A 89 1.70 -3.04 -16.02
CA LEU A 89 0.85 -2.93 -14.83
C LEU A 89 1.57 -2.22 -13.68
N PHE A 90 2.82 -2.60 -13.40
CA PHE A 90 3.62 -1.96 -12.36
C PHE A 90 3.99 -0.51 -12.70
N LEU A 91 4.13 -0.16 -13.99
CA LEU A 91 4.33 1.24 -14.41
C LEU A 91 3.08 2.07 -14.14
N ILE A 92 1.89 1.55 -14.44
CA ILE A 92 0.63 2.24 -14.13
C ILE A 92 0.51 2.41 -12.61
N ALA A 93 0.77 1.36 -11.83
CA ALA A 93 0.75 1.43 -10.36
C ALA A 93 1.80 2.38 -9.79
N ALA A 94 3.03 2.39 -10.31
CA ALA A 94 4.10 3.28 -9.87
C ALA A 94 3.76 4.75 -10.15
N ILE A 95 3.21 5.05 -11.34
CA ILE A 95 2.75 6.40 -11.69
C ILE A 95 1.59 6.81 -10.78
N GLY A 96 0.61 5.92 -10.58
CA GLY A 96 -0.51 6.16 -9.67
C GLY A 96 -0.07 6.44 -8.24
N ALA A 97 0.82 5.61 -7.68
CA ALA A 97 1.41 5.81 -6.36
C ALA A 97 2.22 7.10 -6.27
N SER A 98 2.94 7.49 -7.33
CA SER A 98 3.69 8.75 -7.35
C SER A 98 2.77 9.98 -7.34
N VAL A 99 1.63 9.88 -8.03
CA VAL A 99 0.61 10.93 -8.02
C VAL A 99 -0.09 10.99 -6.67
N TYR A 100 -0.47 9.84 -6.10
CA TYR A 100 -1.08 9.76 -4.78
C TYR A 100 -0.14 10.31 -3.69
N PHE A 101 1.15 9.93 -3.73
CA PHE A 101 2.19 10.46 -2.85
C PHE A 101 2.27 11.99 -2.88
N SER A 102 2.19 12.59 -4.07
CA SER A 102 2.19 14.06 -4.19
C SER A 102 1.02 14.72 -3.44
N TYR A 103 -0.13 14.04 -3.33
CA TYR A 103 -1.27 14.55 -2.56
C TYR A 103 -1.11 14.28 -1.06
N THR A 104 -0.64 13.10 -0.66
CA THR A 104 -0.40 12.79 0.76
C THR A 104 0.71 13.65 1.36
N ASP A 105 1.77 13.94 0.61
CA ASP A 105 2.88 14.79 1.02
C ASP A 105 2.41 16.22 1.30
N ARG A 106 1.53 16.74 0.44
CA ARG A 106 0.87 18.05 0.62
C ARG A 106 -0.09 18.09 1.80
N LEU A 107 -0.68 16.95 2.18
CA LEU A 107 -1.54 16.84 3.35
C LEU A 107 -0.72 16.70 4.64
N ALA A 108 0.39 15.97 4.60
CA ALA A 108 1.28 15.76 5.75
C ALA A 108 1.91 17.07 6.25
N ASP A 109 2.15 18.03 5.37
CA ASP A 109 2.65 19.37 5.72
C ASP A 109 1.59 20.28 6.37
N LYS A 110 0.30 19.88 6.40
CA LYS A 110 -0.78 20.73 6.90
C LYS A 110 -1.03 20.53 8.39
N SER A 111 -1.26 21.64 9.08
CA SER A 111 -1.80 21.59 10.44
C SER A 111 -3.27 21.15 10.46
N ALA A 112 -3.75 20.66 11.61
CA ALA A 112 -5.15 20.28 11.81
C ALA A 112 -6.14 21.39 11.41
N SER A 113 -5.76 22.67 11.60
CA SER A 113 -6.61 23.80 11.21
C SER A 113 -6.65 24.01 9.71
N GLU A 114 -5.57 23.74 9.00
CA GLU A 114 -5.53 23.88 7.53
C GLU A 114 -6.30 22.75 6.85
N LEU A 115 -6.30 21.55 7.43
CA LEU A 115 -7.09 20.40 6.97
C LEU A 115 -8.60 20.70 6.98
N ASN A 116 -9.08 21.48 7.95
CA ASN A 116 -10.49 21.91 8.02
C ASN A 116 -10.90 22.91 6.93
N THR A 117 -9.94 23.47 6.20
CA THR A 117 -10.17 24.51 5.18
C THR A 117 -9.81 24.04 3.78
N LEU A 118 -9.65 22.73 3.59
CA LEU A 118 -9.38 22.16 2.28
C LEU A 118 -10.52 22.48 1.30
N ASP A 119 -10.12 22.77 0.06
CA ASP A 119 -11.06 22.98 -1.03
C ASP A 119 -11.70 21.64 -1.41
N THR A 120 -13.00 21.51 -1.16
CA THR A 120 -13.78 20.28 -1.35
C THR A 120 -13.84 19.81 -2.79
N ASP A 121 -13.55 20.68 -3.75
CA ASP A 121 -13.55 20.35 -5.19
C ASP A 121 -12.14 19.96 -5.71
N SER A 122 -11.16 19.81 -4.81
CA SER A 122 -9.77 19.51 -5.17
C SER A 122 -9.43 18.02 -5.04
N ASN A 123 -8.58 17.50 -5.95
CA ASN A 123 -8.05 16.13 -5.84
C ASN A 123 -7.30 15.86 -4.51
N THR A 124 -6.84 16.91 -3.83
CA THR A 124 -6.21 16.78 -2.50
C THR A 124 -7.24 16.51 -1.42
N TYR A 125 -8.44 17.09 -1.55
CA TYR A 125 -9.57 16.77 -0.68
C TYR A 125 -10.07 15.35 -0.93
N ASP A 126 -10.14 14.89 -2.18
CA ASP A 126 -10.53 13.49 -2.47
C ASP A 126 -9.61 12.49 -1.77
N VAL A 127 -8.29 12.70 -1.80
CA VAL A 127 -7.32 11.85 -1.08
C VAL A 127 -7.50 11.94 0.44
N TYR A 128 -7.75 13.14 0.97
CA TYR A 128 -8.06 13.32 2.39
C TYR A 128 -9.34 12.57 2.79
N ASP A 129 -10.39 12.64 1.97
CA ASP A 129 -11.66 11.95 2.18
C ASP A 129 -11.49 10.43 2.11
N ASP A 130 -10.71 9.93 1.15
CA ASP A 130 -10.38 8.49 1.04
C ASP A 130 -9.65 7.97 2.30
N ILE A 131 -8.65 8.72 2.81
CA ILE A 131 -7.92 8.33 4.03
C ILE A 131 -8.89 8.32 5.22
N ARG A 132 -9.73 9.35 5.34
CA ARG A 132 -10.75 9.43 6.40
C ARG A 132 -11.76 8.30 6.31
N GLU A 133 -12.20 7.94 5.11
CA GLU A 133 -13.15 6.84 4.88
C GLU A 133 -12.54 5.50 5.31
N VAL A 134 -11.29 5.22 4.93
CA VAL A 134 -10.59 4.00 5.35
C VAL A 134 -10.39 3.96 6.87
N TYR A 135 -10.01 5.09 7.48
CA TYR A 135 -9.90 5.21 8.92
C TYR A 135 -11.24 4.92 9.62
N GLY A 136 -12.33 5.54 9.15
CA GLY A 136 -13.65 5.37 9.75
C GLY A 136 -14.16 3.93 9.65
N LYS A 137 -13.97 3.29 8.49
CA LYS A 137 -14.28 1.87 8.32
C LYS A 137 -13.48 0.99 9.27
N LEU A 138 -12.17 1.22 9.39
CA LEU A 138 -11.33 0.48 10.34
C LEU A 138 -11.80 0.70 11.78
N TRP A 139 -12.18 1.93 12.13
CA TRP A 139 -12.69 2.29 13.45
C TRP A 139 -13.96 1.51 13.78
N ASP A 140 -14.93 1.50 12.86
CA ASP A 140 -16.22 0.84 13.06
C ASP A 140 -16.09 -0.69 13.02
N ASP A 141 -15.28 -1.24 12.11
CA ASP A 141 -15.02 -2.68 12.00
C ASP A 141 -14.40 -3.26 13.28
N GLN A 142 -13.63 -2.45 14.01
CA GLN A 142 -12.98 -2.84 15.27
C GLN A 142 -13.73 -2.37 16.51
N ASN A 143 -14.96 -1.86 16.36
CA ASN A 143 -15.79 -1.31 17.44
C ASN A 143 -15.03 -0.34 18.35
N CYS A 144 -14.15 0.49 17.76
CA CYS A 144 -13.30 1.37 18.52
C CYS A 144 -14.09 2.47 19.23
N ASN A 145 -13.60 2.92 20.38
CA ASN A 145 -14.19 4.03 21.14
C ASN A 145 -13.12 4.92 21.77
N VAL A 146 -13.35 6.24 21.78
CA VAL A 146 -12.48 7.21 22.44
C VAL A 146 -13.29 8.39 22.97
N THR A 147 -12.82 8.96 24.07
CA THR A 147 -13.37 10.20 24.62
C THR A 147 -12.29 11.27 24.68
N CYS A 148 -12.54 12.40 24.02
CA CYS A 148 -11.68 13.58 24.08
C CYS A 148 -12.43 14.77 24.67
N SER A 149 -11.71 15.61 25.39
CA SER A 149 -12.24 16.83 26.00
C SER A 149 -11.32 18.01 25.71
N VAL A 150 -11.91 19.19 25.51
CA VAL A 150 -11.14 20.43 25.36
C VAL A 150 -10.89 21.01 26.75
N ASN A 151 -9.61 21.10 27.14
CA ASN A 151 -9.20 21.60 28.45
C ASN A 151 -9.45 23.11 28.56
N SER A 152 -9.33 23.66 29.78
CA SER A 152 -9.45 25.11 30.04
C SER A 152 -8.41 25.98 29.30
N ILE A 153 -7.36 25.36 28.74
CA ILE A 153 -6.28 26.01 27.98
C ILE A 153 -6.52 25.88 26.45
N SER A 154 -7.69 25.40 26.04
CA SER A 154 -8.04 25.19 24.61
C SER A 154 -7.14 24.19 23.89
N THR A 155 -6.53 23.27 24.63
CA THR A 155 -5.87 22.06 24.10
C THR A 155 -6.90 20.93 24.05
N VAL A 156 -6.60 19.85 23.33
CA VAL A 156 -7.41 18.63 23.31
C VAL A 156 -6.71 17.58 24.17
N ASP A 157 -7.46 16.95 25.07
CA ASP A 157 -7.00 15.86 25.90
C ASP A 157 -7.89 14.64 25.66
N CYS A 158 -7.29 13.56 25.20
CA CYS A 158 -7.97 12.33 24.82
C CYS A 158 -7.60 11.22 25.81
N GLY A 159 -8.61 10.45 26.22
CA GLY A 159 -8.37 9.17 26.86
C GLY A 159 -7.82 8.15 25.86
N GLU A 160 -7.44 6.98 26.36
CA GLU A 160 -7.04 5.85 25.53
C GLU A 160 -8.22 5.39 24.64
N ALA A 161 -7.94 5.16 23.38
CA ALA A 161 -8.84 4.45 22.49
C ALA A 161 -8.91 2.98 22.91
N THR A 162 -10.11 2.40 22.84
CA THR A 162 -10.35 0.98 23.12
C THR A 162 -10.96 0.31 21.89
N CYS A 163 -10.40 -0.81 21.43
CA CYS A 163 -10.86 -1.54 20.24
C CYS A 163 -10.92 -3.06 20.48
N ASP A 164 -11.59 -3.82 19.60
CA ASP A 164 -11.68 -5.28 19.70
C ASP A 164 -10.32 -5.98 19.46
N ASP A 165 -9.50 -5.47 18.52
CA ASP A 165 -8.13 -5.93 18.27
C ASP A 165 -7.11 -5.03 18.97
N GLY A 166 -6.34 -5.62 19.89
CA GLY A 166 -5.32 -4.89 20.66
C GLY A 166 -4.22 -4.25 19.81
N LYS A 167 -3.93 -4.74 18.59
CA LYS A 167 -2.96 -4.07 17.70
C LYS A 167 -3.53 -2.82 17.06
N VAL A 168 -4.81 -2.85 16.71
CA VAL A 168 -5.49 -1.65 16.19
C VAL A 168 -5.64 -0.64 17.31
N GLU A 169 -5.96 -1.10 18.52
CA GLU A 169 -5.95 -0.27 19.73
C GLU A 169 -4.59 0.43 19.94
N ASP A 170 -3.49 -0.32 19.89
CA ASP A 170 -2.13 0.24 20.01
C ASP A 170 -1.87 1.32 18.94
N TRP A 171 -2.18 1.05 17.67
CA TRP A 171 -2.00 2.02 16.58
C TRP A 171 -2.84 3.28 16.75
N MET A 172 -4.10 3.15 17.17
CA MET A 172 -4.99 4.29 17.40
C MET A 172 -4.46 5.17 18.55
N ASN A 173 -3.98 4.54 19.62
CA ASN A 173 -3.39 5.25 20.75
C ASN A 173 -2.09 5.98 20.36
N ASP A 174 -1.21 5.33 19.60
CA ASP A 174 0.01 5.95 19.08
C ASP A 174 -0.32 7.19 18.23
N TRP A 175 -1.29 7.09 17.31
CA TRP A 175 -1.70 8.23 16.48
C TRP A 175 -2.31 9.39 17.29
N ILE A 176 -3.09 9.08 18.33
CA ILE A 176 -3.65 10.10 19.22
C ILE A 176 -2.54 10.79 20.03
N GLU A 177 -1.60 10.02 20.58
CA GLU A 177 -0.47 10.56 21.35
C GLU A 177 0.36 11.51 20.49
N ASP A 178 0.72 11.08 19.27
CA ASP A 178 1.57 11.84 18.35
C ASP A 178 0.93 13.17 17.89
N ALA A 179 -0.39 13.20 17.73
CA ALA A 179 -1.10 14.38 17.22
C ALA A 179 -1.60 15.35 18.31
N SER A 180 -1.95 14.84 19.50
CA SER A 180 -2.70 15.58 20.53
C SER A 180 -2.06 16.90 20.97
N SER A 181 -0.73 17.01 20.92
CA SER A 181 0.00 18.20 21.37
C SER A 181 -0.13 19.44 20.44
N GLY A 182 -0.63 19.27 19.20
CA GLY A 182 -0.68 20.32 18.17
C GLY A 182 -2.05 20.93 17.89
N ILE A 183 -3.12 20.42 18.51
CA ILE A 183 -4.50 20.71 18.08
C ILE A 183 -5.16 21.72 19.01
N SER A 184 -5.63 22.84 18.43
CA SER A 184 -6.46 23.80 19.16
C SER A 184 -7.90 23.29 19.30
N GLY A 185 -8.53 23.56 20.45
CA GLY A 185 -9.90 23.14 20.72
C GLY A 185 -10.92 23.65 19.68
N SER A 186 -10.73 24.86 19.13
CA SER A 186 -11.58 25.37 18.05
C SER A 186 -11.42 24.59 16.74
N SER A 187 -10.18 24.20 16.41
CA SER A 187 -9.91 23.38 15.23
C SER A 187 -10.47 21.98 15.38
N PHE A 188 -10.36 21.41 16.58
CA PHE A 188 -10.89 20.10 16.91
C PHE A 188 -12.41 20.04 16.77
N GLU A 189 -13.11 21.01 17.36
CA GLU A 189 -14.57 21.10 17.30
C GLU A 189 -15.08 21.28 15.86
N LEU A 190 -14.44 22.15 15.08
CA LEU A 190 -14.77 22.33 13.67
C LEU A 190 -14.53 21.05 12.86
N CYS A 191 -13.41 20.36 13.09
CA CYS A 191 -13.13 19.10 12.43
C CYS A 191 -14.22 18.06 12.72
N ARG A 192 -14.65 17.96 13.98
CA ARG A 192 -15.66 16.98 14.41
C ARG A 192 -17.00 17.23 13.73
N GLU A 193 -17.42 18.49 13.65
CA GLU A 193 -18.64 18.90 12.93
C GLU A 193 -18.56 18.55 11.44
N LEU A 194 -17.42 18.78 10.80
CA LEU A 194 -17.22 18.46 9.38
C LEU A 194 -17.06 16.97 9.08
N SER A 195 -16.70 16.16 10.07
CA SER A 195 -16.36 14.75 9.87
C SER A 195 -17.45 13.78 10.31
N ILE A 196 -18.41 14.18 11.16
CA ILE A 196 -19.43 13.28 11.69
C ILE A 196 -20.29 12.63 10.59
N ASP A 197 -20.63 13.38 9.54
CA ASP A 197 -21.44 12.89 8.41
C ASP A 197 -20.58 12.50 7.19
N ALA A 198 -19.26 12.42 7.36
CA ALA A 198 -18.37 12.01 6.28
C ALA A 198 -18.46 10.50 6.03
N LYS A 199 -18.16 10.10 4.79
CA LYS A 199 -18.14 8.69 4.40
C LYS A 199 -17.19 7.91 5.29
N GLY A 200 -17.63 6.72 5.72
CA GLY A 200 -16.86 5.83 6.59
C GLY A 200 -16.94 6.19 8.07
N ILE A 201 -17.37 7.41 8.43
CA ILE A 201 -17.66 7.79 9.83
C ILE A 201 -19.15 7.63 10.13
N ASP A 202 -20.01 7.87 9.14
CA ASP A 202 -21.43 7.48 9.10
C ASP A 202 -22.25 7.84 10.38
N GLY A 203 -21.98 9.02 10.95
CA GLY A 203 -22.66 9.55 12.14
C GLY A 203 -22.03 9.15 13.48
N SER A 204 -20.93 8.38 13.48
CA SER A 204 -20.21 7.94 14.67
C SER A 204 -19.46 9.11 15.32
N VAL A 205 -20.01 9.63 16.42
CA VAL A 205 -19.38 10.70 17.21
C VAL A 205 -17.99 10.27 17.69
N SER A 206 -17.83 9.00 18.07
CA SER A 206 -16.53 8.49 18.52
C SER A 206 -15.52 8.45 17.40
N ALA A 207 -15.88 7.92 16.22
CA ALA A 207 -14.96 7.86 15.08
C ALA A 207 -14.57 9.26 14.61
N ALA A 208 -15.52 10.20 14.55
CA ALA A 208 -15.24 11.61 14.25
C ALA A 208 -14.31 12.25 15.29
N THR A 209 -14.51 11.95 16.57
CA THR A 209 -13.69 12.44 17.68
C THR A 209 -12.27 11.89 17.58
N GLY A 210 -12.12 10.59 17.34
CA GLY A 210 -10.81 9.95 17.14
C GLY A 210 -10.09 10.52 15.93
N TRP A 211 -10.75 10.57 14.77
CA TRP A 211 -10.18 11.15 13.55
C TRP A 211 -9.67 12.57 13.80
N CYS A 212 -10.47 13.43 14.44
CA CYS A 212 -10.07 14.82 14.68
C CYS A 212 -9.01 14.98 15.76
N ALA A 213 -8.80 13.96 16.61
CA ALA A 213 -7.70 13.92 17.56
C ALA A 213 -6.38 13.50 16.90
N CYS A 214 -6.43 12.71 15.82
CA CYS A 214 -5.25 12.07 15.25
C CYS A 214 -5.02 12.27 13.74
N ASN A 215 -5.83 13.07 13.04
CA ASN A 215 -5.81 13.19 11.58
C ASN A 215 -4.44 13.51 11.00
N THR A 216 -3.68 14.40 11.63
CA THR A 216 -2.31 14.75 11.18
C THR A 216 -1.34 13.57 11.30
N ALA A 217 -1.45 12.78 12.37
CA ALA A 217 -0.61 11.60 12.56
C ALA A 217 -0.99 10.49 11.57
N VAL A 218 -2.29 10.23 11.37
CA VAL A 218 -2.78 9.25 10.39
C VAL A 218 -2.34 9.62 8.98
N ILE A 219 -2.46 10.89 8.60
CA ILE A 219 -2.02 11.39 7.30
C ILE A 219 -0.50 11.27 7.14
N SER A 220 0.27 11.58 8.19
CA SER A 220 1.72 11.42 8.18
C SER A 220 2.13 9.96 7.97
N ASP A 221 1.51 9.03 8.69
CA ASP A 221 1.78 7.60 8.53
C ASP A 221 1.37 7.13 7.12
N ALA A 222 0.18 7.52 6.65
CA ALA A 222 -0.27 7.23 5.28
C ALA A 222 0.71 7.75 4.21
N ASN A 223 1.32 8.92 4.44
CA ASN A 223 2.36 9.47 3.56
C ASN A 223 3.61 8.59 3.51
N ASP A 224 4.10 8.14 4.68
CA ASP A 224 5.28 7.28 4.79
C ASP A 224 5.04 5.91 4.15
N TRP A 225 3.87 5.31 4.35
CA TRP A 225 3.46 4.08 3.67
C TRP A 225 3.40 4.26 2.14
N THR A 226 2.79 5.36 1.69
CA THR A 226 2.68 5.68 0.25
C THR A 226 4.05 5.86 -0.39
N LEU A 227 4.98 6.55 0.29
CA LEU A 227 6.37 6.68 -0.15
C LEU A 227 7.03 5.30 -0.30
N GLY A 228 6.84 4.42 0.69
CA GLY A 228 7.33 3.05 0.67
C GLY A 228 6.83 2.26 -0.54
N PHE A 229 5.52 2.30 -0.81
CA PHE A 229 4.92 1.64 -1.97
C PHE A 229 5.42 2.22 -3.29
N MET A 230 5.52 3.55 -3.40
CA MET A 230 6.04 4.23 -4.59
C MET A 230 7.47 3.76 -4.90
N ILE A 231 8.36 3.77 -3.91
CA ILE A 231 9.76 3.32 -4.07
C ILE A 231 9.79 1.85 -4.49
N ALA A 232 9.01 0.99 -3.82
CA ALA A 232 8.95 -0.43 -4.14
C ALA A 232 8.51 -0.68 -5.60
N PHE A 233 7.46 -0.01 -6.07
CA PHE A 233 6.99 -0.17 -7.45
C PHE A 233 8.03 0.30 -8.49
N TRP A 234 8.72 1.42 -8.26
CA TRP A 234 9.78 1.89 -9.16
C TRP A 234 10.98 0.94 -9.21
N VAL A 235 11.37 0.39 -8.06
CA VAL A 235 12.44 -0.61 -7.97
C VAL A 235 12.06 -1.88 -8.76
N ILE A 236 10.83 -2.38 -8.59
CA ILE A 236 10.32 -3.54 -9.34
C ILE A 236 10.31 -3.25 -10.85
N CYS A 237 9.85 -2.08 -11.29
CA CYS A 237 9.90 -1.66 -12.69
C CYS A 237 11.33 -1.67 -13.24
N GLY A 238 12.30 -1.12 -12.50
CA GLY A 238 13.71 -1.13 -12.87
C GLY A 238 14.25 -2.55 -13.08
N PHE A 239 13.91 -3.47 -12.18
CA PHE A 239 14.28 -4.88 -12.30
C PHE A 239 13.63 -5.56 -13.51
N LEU A 240 12.34 -5.34 -13.76
CA LEU A 240 11.64 -5.91 -14.92
C LEU A 240 12.24 -5.44 -16.25
N VAL A 241 12.67 -4.18 -16.34
CA VAL A 241 13.39 -3.67 -17.52
C VAL A 241 14.69 -4.43 -17.76
N ILE A 242 15.46 -4.71 -16.71
CA ILE A 242 16.71 -5.49 -16.81
C ILE A 242 16.41 -6.90 -17.33
N VAL A 243 15.37 -7.56 -16.81
CA VAL A 243 14.91 -8.89 -17.25
C VAL A 243 14.50 -8.87 -18.72
N LEU A 244 13.77 -7.85 -19.17
CA LEU A 244 13.37 -7.70 -20.57
C LEU A 244 14.57 -7.48 -21.50
N ILE A 245 15.55 -6.68 -21.10
CA ILE A 245 16.79 -6.49 -21.87
C ILE A 245 17.57 -7.81 -21.97
N ALA A 246 17.69 -8.56 -20.87
CA ALA A 246 18.35 -9.86 -20.84
C ALA A 246 17.65 -10.86 -21.79
N ASN A 247 16.32 -10.89 -21.78
CA ASN A 247 15.48 -11.67 -22.69
C ASN A 247 15.73 -11.29 -24.17
N CYS A 248 15.70 -10.00 -24.50
CA CYS A 248 15.98 -9.51 -25.85
C CYS A 248 17.37 -9.93 -26.36
N ILE A 249 18.39 -9.88 -25.51
CA ILE A 249 19.75 -10.34 -25.83
C ILE A 249 19.77 -11.84 -26.12
N LEU A 250 19.07 -12.66 -25.32
CA LEU A 250 18.97 -14.10 -25.53
C LEU A 250 18.26 -14.45 -26.84
N ILE A 251 17.15 -13.77 -27.14
CA ILE A 251 16.38 -13.96 -28.39
C ILE A 251 17.26 -13.64 -29.60
N ARG A 252 17.92 -12.46 -29.60
CA ARG A 252 18.74 -12.02 -30.73
C ARG A 252 19.92 -12.96 -30.99
N ARG A 253 20.55 -13.49 -29.95
CA ARG A 253 21.68 -14.41 -30.10
C ARG A 253 21.24 -15.74 -30.70
N ARG A 254 20.13 -16.32 -30.24
CA ARG A 254 19.58 -17.56 -30.81
C ARG A 254 19.09 -17.39 -32.25
N SER A 255 18.87 -16.16 -32.73
CA SER A 255 18.58 -15.92 -34.15
C SER A 255 19.79 -16.13 -35.06
N LYS A 256 21.02 -16.11 -34.52
CA LYS A 256 22.27 -16.26 -35.30
C LYS A 256 22.81 -17.69 -35.32
N ASP A 257 22.29 -18.55 -34.44
CA ASP A 257 22.56 -19.99 -34.38
C ASP A 257 21.43 -20.76 -35.09
#